data_AF-A0A7K0P079-F1
#
_entry.id   AF-A0A7K0P079-F1
#
_cell.length_a   1.000
_cell.length_b   1.000
_cell.length_c   1.000
_cell.angle_alpha   90.00
_cell.angle_beta   90.00
_cell.angle_gamma   90.00
#
_symmetry.space_group_name_H-M   'P 1'
#
loop_
_entity.id
_entity.type
_entity.pdbx_description
1 polymer ?
#
loop_
_entity_poly.entity_id
_entity_poly.type
_entity_poly.pdbx_seq_one_letter_code
_entity_poly.pdbx_strand_id
1 'polypeptide(L)'
;PVRLTMAPRGLSASGLRADQRDTLRALLDLYVLRLPDSLSGDEGEKYASDSALDSLSFLWAGGLEPGQGHYYRVQGPSLLAEYDNTQRGANHVHTVWRDPGRDFGRDPLAAHYANSHG
;
A
#
# COMPACT_ATOMS: atom_id res chain seq x y z
N PRO A 1 17.75 -2.16 -2.51
CA PRO A 1 16.52 -1.32 -2.48
C PRO A 1 15.37 -1.94 -3.29
N VAL A 2 14.22 -2.18 -2.64
CA VAL A 2 12.97 -2.58 -3.31
C VAL A 2 12.49 -1.37 -4.12
N ARG A 3 12.58 -1.42 -5.45
CA ARG A 3 12.05 -0.34 -6.31
C ARG A 3 10.51 -0.37 -6.32
N LEU A 4 9.87 0.78 -6.39
CA LEU A 4 8.44 0.87 -6.72
C LEU A 4 8.27 0.45 -8.18
N THR A 5 7.42 -0.56 -8.42
CA THR A 5 7.08 -1.08 -9.74
C THR A 5 5.57 -1.07 -9.85
N MET A 6 5.02 -0.79 -11.04
CA MET A 6 3.56 -0.84 -11.24
C MET A 6 3.01 -2.25 -11.02
N ALA A 7 3.78 -3.28 -11.40
CA ALA A 7 3.48 -4.65 -11.01
C ALA A 7 3.75 -4.85 -9.50
N PRO A 8 2.74 -5.25 -8.70
CA PRO A 8 2.94 -5.54 -7.30
C PRO A 8 3.86 -6.75 -7.11
N ARG A 9 4.56 -6.79 -5.97
CA ARG A 9 5.39 -7.92 -5.53
C ARG A 9 4.85 -8.44 -4.21
N GLY A 10 5.16 -9.70 -3.88
CA GLY A 10 4.77 -10.34 -2.63
C GLY A 10 3.60 -11.31 -2.81
N LEU A 11 2.87 -11.55 -1.72
CA LEU A 11 1.72 -12.43 -1.67
C LEU A 11 0.46 -11.70 -2.14
N SER A 12 -0.24 -12.26 -3.11
CA SER A 12 -1.58 -11.79 -3.49
C SER A 12 -2.56 -12.02 -2.34
N ALA A 13 -3.40 -11.03 -2.04
CA ALA A 13 -4.44 -11.15 -1.02
C ALA A 13 -5.45 -12.26 -1.34
N SER A 14 -5.69 -12.54 -2.63
CA SER A 14 -6.53 -13.66 -3.08
C SER A 14 -6.01 -15.04 -2.67
N GLY A 15 -4.70 -15.16 -2.38
CA GLY A 15 -4.07 -16.38 -1.90
C GLY A 15 -3.99 -16.49 -0.38
N LEU A 16 -4.46 -15.47 0.36
CA LEU A 16 -4.44 -15.45 1.81
C LEU A 16 -5.64 -16.21 2.38
N ARG A 17 -5.42 -16.89 3.51
CA ARG A 17 -6.50 -17.47 4.31
C ARG A 17 -7.33 -16.38 5.00
N ALA A 18 -8.52 -16.73 5.48
CA ALA A 18 -9.43 -15.79 6.14
C ALA A 18 -8.77 -14.99 7.29
N ASP A 19 -8.04 -15.66 8.20
CA ASP A 19 -7.32 -15.03 9.31
C ASP A 19 -6.26 -14.02 8.84
N GLN A 20 -5.57 -14.34 7.75
CA GLN A 20 -4.57 -13.44 7.15
C GLN A 20 -5.22 -12.25 6.42
N ARG A 21 -6.40 -12.44 5.84
CA ARG A 21 -7.18 -11.35 5.22
C ARG A 21 -7.69 -10.37 6.26
N ASP A 22 -8.13 -10.86 7.41
CA ASP A 22 -8.55 -10.01 8.53
C ASP A 22 -7.35 -9.23 9.09
N THR A 23 -6.18 -9.85 9.17
CA THR A 23 -4.93 -9.17 9.53
C THR A 23 -4.58 -8.07 8.52
N LEU A 24 -4.74 -8.34 7.21
CA LEU A 24 -4.51 -7.34 6.17
C LEU A 24 -5.48 -6.15 6.28
N ARG A 25 -6.77 -6.40 6.57
CA ARG A 25 -7.74 -5.32 6.80
C ARG A 25 -7.37 -4.47 8.02
N ALA A 26 -7.07 -5.11 9.15
CA ALA A 26 -6.64 -4.41 10.35
C ALA A 26 -5.38 -3.55 10.09
N LEU A 27 -4.44 -4.06 9.28
CA LEU A 27 -3.26 -3.30 8.87
C LEU A 27 -3.62 -2.05 8.05
N LEU A 28 -4.58 -2.16 7.13
CA LEU A 28 -5.05 -1.03 6.31
C LEU A 28 -5.77 0.02 7.15
N ASP A 29 -6.57 -0.42 8.12
CA ASP A 29 -7.27 0.47 9.05
C ASP A 29 -6.31 1.33 9.88
N LEU A 30 -5.12 0.81 10.21
CA LEU A 30 -4.07 1.61 10.87
C LEU A 30 -3.65 2.84 10.07
N TYR A 31 -3.83 2.84 8.74
CA TYR A 31 -3.55 4.00 7.88
C TYR A 31 -4.79 4.88 7.74
N VAL A 32 -5.94 4.31 7.40
CA VAL A 32 -7.15 5.07 7.06
C VAL A 32 -7.81 5.71 8.27
N LEU A 33 -7.78 5.08 9.44
CA LEU A 33 -8.36 5.64 10.66
C LEU A 33 -7.56 6.82 11.25
N ARG A 34 -6.44 7.21 10.61
CA ARG A 34 -5.72 8.45 10.92
C ARG A 34 -6.28 9.66 10.17
N LEU A 35 -7.11 9.43 9.16
CA LEU A 35 -7.77 10.48 8.41
C LEU A 35 -8.92 11.07 9.24
N PRO A 36 -9.33 12.31 8.96
CA PRO A 36 -10.59 12.84 9.47
C PRO A 36 -11.77 11.90 9.15
N ASP A 37 -12.73 11.81 10.05
CA ASP A 37 -13.89 10.91 9.92
C ASP A 37 -14.64 11.06 8.59
N SER A 38 -14.67 12.29 8.05
CA SER A 38 -15.31 12.59 6.77
C SER A 38 -14.61 11.96 5.55
N LEU A 39 -13.40 11.42 5.72
CA LEU A 39 -12.58 10.81 4.67
C LEU A 39 -12.28 9.34 4.94
N SER A 40 -12.22 8.92 6.21
CA SER A 40 -11.86 7.56 6.58
C SER A 40 -12.87 6.52 6.09
N GLY A 41 -14.17 6.86 6.04
CA GLY A 41 -15.21 6.00 5.47
C GLY A 41 -14.95 5.69 3.99
N ASP A 42 -14.90 6.72 3.15
CA ASP A 42 -14.69 6.61 1.71
C ASP A 42 -13.37 5.88 1.35
N GLU A 43 -12.30 6.14 2.10
CA GLU A 43 -11.01 5.49 1.88
C GLU A 43 -11.00 4.02 2.36
N GLY A 44 -11.75 3.71 3.42
CA GLY A 44 -11.92 2.34 3.92
C GLY A 44 -12.76 1.47 2.98
N GLU A 45 -13.78 2.05 2.35
CA GLU A 45 -14.63 1.37 1.37
C GLU A 45 -13.83 0.82 0.18
N LYS A 46 -12.70 1.45 -0.19
CA LYS A 46 -11.83 1.02 -1.29
C LYS A 46 -11.27 -0.40 -1.13
N TYR A 47 -11.28 -0.97 0.08
CA TYR A 47 -10.78 -2.32 0.35
C TYR A 47 -11.71 -3.14 1.26
N ALA A 48 -12.94 -2.69 1.48
CA ALA A 48 -13.90 -3.36 2.35
C ALA A 48 -14.38 -4.70 1.78
N SER A 49 -14.63 -4.77 0.47
CA SER A 49 -15.09 -5.99 -0.19
C SER A 49 -13.96 -6.99 -0.41
N ASP A 50 -14.29 -8.28 -0.47
CA ASP A 50 -13.30 -9.33 -0.75
C ASP A 50 -12.65 -9.16 -2.13
N SER A 51 -13.42 -8.76 -3.15
CA SER A 51 -12.89 -8.54 -4.49
C SER A 51 -11.95 -7.34 -4.57
N ALA A 52 -12.22 -6.28 -3.80
CA ALA A 52 -11.32 -5.14 -3.69
C ALA A 52 -10.03 -5.54 -2.97
N LEU A 53 -10.15 -6.29 -1.87
CA LEU A 53 -9.00 -6.82 -1.13
C LEU A 53 -8.14 -7.74 -2.01
N ASP A 54 -8.75 -8.58 -2.85
CA ASP A 54 -8.07 -9.50 -3.77
C ASP A 54 -7.15 -8.80 -4.78
N SER A 55 -7.40 -7.53 -5.05
CA SER A 55 -6.55 -6.71 -5.93
C SER A 55 -5.24 -6.25 -5.26
N LEU A 56 -5.10 -6.48 -3.96
CA LEU A 56 -3.94 -6.07 -3.18
C LEU A 56 -2.88 -7.18 -3.11
N SER A 57 -1.63 -6.76 -2.93
CA SER A 57 -0.51 -7.63 -2.61
C SER A 57 0.25 -7.14 -1.40
N PHE A 58 0.66 -8.06 -0.54
CA PHE A 58 1.47 -7.81 0.64
C PHE A 58 2.90 -8.30 0.44
N LEU A 59 3.89 -7.43 0.67
CA LEU A 59 5.30 -7.78 0.68
C LEU A 59 5.92 -7.49 2.03
N TRP A 60 6.76 -8.40 2.51
CA TRP A 60 7.60 -8.24 3.68
C TRP A 60 9.08 -8.32 3.29
N ALA A 61 9.93 -7.57 3.97
CA ALA A 61 11.37 -7.72 3.89
C ALA A 61 12.02 -7.38 5.24
N GLY A 62 13.00 -8.19 5.67
CA GLY A 62 13.75 -7.96 6.90
C GLY A 62 13.47 -9.02 7.97
N GLY A 63 13.73 -8.66 9.22
CA GLY A 63 13.59 -9.56 10.35
C GLY A 63 12.15 -9.99 10.63
N LEU A 64 11.98 -11.04 11.42
CA LEU A 64 10.66 -11.54 11.85
C LEU A 64 10.46 -11.39 13.37
N GLU A 65 11.53 -11.05 14.10
CA GLU A 65 11.51 -10.91 15.55
C GLU A 65 11.44 -9.43 15.97
N PRO A 66 10.85 -9.14 17.14
CA PRO A 66 10.85 -7.78 17.70
C PRO A 66 12.25 -7.16 17.78
N GLY A 67 12.35 -5.88 17.43
CA GLY A 67 13.62 -5.14 17.41
C GLY A 67 14.49 -5.37 16.18
N GLN A 68 14.11 -6.28 15.27
CA GLN A 68 14.78 -6.41 13.98
C GLN A 68 14.21 -5.41 12.96
N GLY A 69 15.11 -4.86 12.15
CA GLY A 69 14.73 -3.96 11.07
C GLY A 69 13.87 -4.67 10.03
N HIS A 70 12.75 -4.06 9.68
CA HIS A 70 11.82 -4.63 8.72
C HIS A 70 11.08 -3.55 7.92
N TYR A 71 10.57 -4.00 6.78
CA TYR A 71 9.79 -3.23 5.85
C TYR A 71 8.61 -4.07 5.40
N TYR A 72 7.45 -3.44 5.25
CA TYR A 72 6.35 -4.04 4.52
C TYR A 72 5.69 -3.06 3.57
N ARG A 73 5.00 -3.62 2.58
CA ARG A 73 4.22 -2.88 1.60
C ARG A 73 2.92 -3.58 1.29
N VAL A 74 1.83 -2.83 1.32
CA VAL A 74 0.56 -3.19 0.68
C VAL A 74 0.42 -2.37 -0.58
N GLN A 75 0.19 -3.04 -1.71
CA GLN A 75 0.10 -2.39 -3.01
C GLN A 75 -1.09 -2.93 -3.81
N GLY A 76 -1.87 -2.01 -4.39
CA GLY A 76 -2.93 -2.29 -5.34
C GLY A 76 -3.07 -1.16 -6.37
N PRO A 77 -4.12 -1.18 -7.20
CA PRO A 77 -4.30 -0.20 -8.28
C PRO A 77 -4.44 1.25 -7.79
N SER A 78 -5.11 1.46 -6.65
CA SER A 78 -5.42 2.78 -6.05
C SER A 78 -4.85 2.92 -4.64
N LEU A 79 -3.91 2.07 -4.26
CA LEU A 79 -3.34 2.05 -2.92
C LEU A 79 -1.87 1.67 -2.94
N LEU A 80 -1.06 2.46 -2.26
CA LEU A 80 0.27 2.09 -1.80
C LEU A 80 0.39 2.50 -0.33
N ALA A 81 0.55 1.51 0.54
CA ALA A 81 0.90 1.69 1.94
C ALA A 81 2.26 1.05 2.21
N GLU A 82 3.21 1.83 2.71
CA GLU A 82 4.55 1.37 3.06
C GLU A 82 4.86 1.65 4.52
N TYR A 83 5.68 0.77 5.09
CA TYR A 83 6.26 0.92 6.41
C TYR A 83 7.72 0.51 6.32
N ASP A 84 8.60 1.35 6.85
CA ASP A 84 10.02 1.09 6.96
C ASP A 84 10.47 1.40 8.39
N ASN A 85 11.01 0.40 9.07
CA ASN A 85 11.66 0.56 10.36
C ASN A 85 13.03 -0.13 10.34
N THR A 86 13.85 0.21 9.36
CA THR A 86 15.22 -0.33 9.23
C THR A 86 16.29 0.60 9.82
N GLN A 87 15.93 1.84 10.15
CA GLN A 87 16.88 2.86 10.61
C GLN A 87 17.07 2.86 12.12
N ARG A 88 18.22 3.39 12.57
CA ARG A 88 18.55 3.62 13.98
C ARG A 88 18.38 2.39 14.90
N GLY A 89 18.59 1.19 14.36
CA GLY A 89 18.36 -0.05 15.11
C GLY A 89 16.87 -0.37 15.29
N ALA A 90 16.08 -0.19 14.24
CA ALA A 90 14.64 -0.46 14.20
C ALA A 90 13.83 0.31 15.26
N ASN A 91 14.19 1.58 15.51
CA ASN A 91 13.49 2.45 16.46
C ASN A 91 12.97 3.76 15.82
N HIS A 92 13.00 3.86 14.49
CA HIS A 92 12.62 5.07 13.78
C HIS A 92 11.79 4.71 12.56
N VAL A 93 10.47 4.78 12.76
CA VAL A 93 9.48 4.35 11.78
C VAL A 93 9.21 5.45 10.76
N HIS A 94 9.22 5.08 9.48
CA HIS A 94 8.62 5.85 8.40
C HIS A 94 7.41 5.09 7.84
N THR A 95 6.34 5.81 7.57
CA THR A 95 5.17 5.25 6.87
C THR A 95 4.74 6.16 5.74
N VAL A 96 4.31 5.57 4.63
CA VAL A 96 3.73 6.27 3.49
C VAL A 96 2.38 5.66 3.19
N TRP A 97 1.41 6.49 2.83
CA TRP A 97 0.12 6.07 2.27
C TRP A 97 -0.23 7.01 1.12
N ARG A 98 -0.60 6.44 -0.03
CA ARG A 98 -0.97 7.20 -1.22
C ARG A 98 -1.90 6.42 -2.13
N ASP A 99 -2.62 7.15 -2.97
CA ASP A 99 -3.37 6.62 -4.11
C ASP A 99 -2.60 6.98 -5.39
N PRO A 100 -1.86 6.04 -6.02
CA PRO A 100 -1.16 6.31 -7.28
C PRO A 100 -2.11 6.78 -8.40
N GLY A 101 -3.39 6.42 -8.28
CA GLY A 101 -4.55 6.89 -9.04
C GLY A 101 -4.74 8.41 -9.05
N ARG A 102 -4.30 9.07 -7.98
CA ARG A 102 -4.59 10.47 -7.67
C ARG A 102 -3.34 11.30 -7.35
N ASP A 103 -2.14 10.72 -7.54
CA ASP A 103 -0.88 11.43 -7.34
C ASP A 103 -0.84 12.72 -8.17
N PHE A 104 -0.44 13.81 -7.52
CA PHE A 104 -0.19 15.08 -8.21
C PHE A 104 1.05 14.95 -9.12
N GLY A 105 0.97 15.50 -10.33
CA GLY A 105 2.11 15.56 -11.24
C GLY A 105 2.57 14.20 -11.77
N ARG A 106 1.64 13.38 -12.29
CA ARG A 106 1.88 12.11 -12.99
C ARG A 106 2.80 12.28 -14.22
N ASP A 107 2.40 11.83 -15.41
CA ASP A 107 3.14 12.10 -16.65
C ASP A 107 2.30 12.91 -17.64
N PRO A 108 2.10 14.22 -17.37
CA PRO A 108 1.29 15.08 -18.22
C PRO A 108 1.90 15.23 -19.63
N LEU A 109 3.21 15.12 -19.77
CA LEU A 109 3.89 15.24 -21.06
C LEU A 109 3.67 13.99 -21.92
N ALA A 110 3.83 12.79 -21.37
CA ALA A 110 3.49 11.57 -22.09
C ALA A 110 2.00 11.53 -22.48
N ALA A 111 1.11 11.97 -21.58
CA ALA A 111 -0.32 12.07 -21.88
C ALA A 111 -0.63 13.06 -23.01
N HIS A 112 0.08 14.20 -23.08
CA HIS A 112 -0.07 15.17 -24.17
C HIS A 112 0.37 14.57 -25.51
N TYR A 113 1.54 13.91 -25.58
CA TYR A 113 2.00 13.27 -26.82
C TYR A 113 1.03 12.20 -27.32
N ALA A 114 0.47 11.38 -26.42
CA ALA A 114 -0.47 10.32 -26.80
C ALA A 114 -1.81 10.84 -27.34
N ASN A 115 -2.26 12.01 -26.90
CA ASN A 115 -3.62 12.51 -27.18
C ASN A 115 -3.69 13.73 -28.11
N SER A 116 -2.58 14.43 -28.34
CA SER A 116 -2.56 15.70 -29.07
C SER A 116 -1.69 15.72 -30.32
N HIS A 117 -0.86 14.69 -30.54
CA HIS A 117 0.06 14.61 -31.68
C HIS A 117 0.13 13.20 -32.30
N GLY A 118 -1.03 12.53 -32.42
CA GLY A 118 -1.20 11.31 -33.22
C GLY A 118 -1.34 11.58 -34.71
#